data_AF-A0AAV1D476-F1
#
_entry.id   AF-A0AAV1D476-F1
#
_cell.length_a   1.000
_cell.length_b   1.000
_cell.length_c   1.000
_cell.angle_alpha   90.00
_cell.angle_beta   90.00
_cell.angle_gamma   90.00
#
_symmetry.space_group_name_H-M   'P 1'
#
loop_
_entity.id
_entity.type
_entity.pdbx_description
1 polymer ?
#
loop_
_entity_poly.entity_id
_entity_poly.type
_entity_poly.pdbx_seq_one_letter_code
_entity_poly.pdbx_strand_id
1 'polypeptide(L)'
;MGKGARNKKQQAAVAAANSSHHHHQVRPLPEVEANVGTLTNAIKGLLGTLENMSQQLDSVSSDVKGVINNGEKANSGCGKSASGEPALSVDESERDIVLEFHDLKQTTNVAEYQEKFQELRDLLVKMNYRLPEGYLISSFLGGLKPEINVSIRGRKPETLCHAFNLARIEEIAMEVMKDKLIMSSGGNEQNLPPSRYPQLKLWPDHPLKFGASVGEKPIRVIVFTGSIYSFLDTSLAISAGCEIEEAEPILVNFLNLGYKAVSRFKCPRFRWTYKGEESVTDLRIIEIKAAYDIVLSSDWLKNGK
;
A
#
# COMPACT_ATOMS: atom_id res chain seq x y z
N MET A 1 -27.43 -79.09 -16.33
CA MET A 1 -26.51 -79.95 -15.57
C MET A 1 -25.13 -79.27 -15.67
N GLY A 2 -24.60 -78.52 -14.72
CA GLY A 2 -24.46 -78.72 -13.29
C GLY A 2 -23.04 -78.22 -12.94
N LYS A 3 -22.84 -76.91 -12.77
CA LYS A 3 -21.59 -76.31 -12.30
C LYS A 3 -21.83 -75.81 -10.88
N GLY A 4 -21.26 -76.48 -9.89
CA GLY A 4 -21.47 -76.12 -8.49
C GLY A 4 -20.58 -76.91 -7.54
N ALA A 5 -19.35 -76.45 -7.35
CA ALA A 5 -18.52 -76.80 -6.18
C ALA A 5 -17.28 -75.89 -6.11
N ARG A 6 -17.47 -74.60 -5.78
CA ARG A 6 -16.45 -73.75 -5.14
C ARG A 6 -17.15 -72.63 -4.39
N ASN A 7 -18.00 -73.04 -3.44
CA ASN A 7 -18.72 -72.15 -2.54
C ASN A 7 -18.62 -72.73 -1.12
N LYS A 8 -17.62 -72.29 -0.34
CA LYS A 8 -17.57 -72.49 1.14
C LYS A 8 -16.44 -71.74 1.88
N LYS A 9 -15.74 -70.77 1.26
CA LYS A 9 -14.76 -69.92 1.97
C LYS A 9 -14.92 -68.41 1.78
N GLN A 10 -15.98 -67.94 1.13
CA GLN A 10 -16.25 -66.50 0.94
C GLN A 10 -17.57 -66.01 1.56
N GLN A 11 -18.27 -66.85 2.34
CA GLN A 11 -19.50 -66.48 3.07
C GLN A 11 -19.34 -66.85 4.55
N ALA A 12 -18.44 -66.17 5.26
CA ALA A 12 -18.36 -66.19 6.72
C ALA A 12 -17.66 -64.93 7.31
N ALA A 13 -17.49 -63.86 6.52
CA ALA A 13 -16.84 -62.61 6.97
C ALA A 13 -17.69 -61.36 6.73
N VAL A 14 -18.99 -61.51 6.44
CA VAL A 14 -19.94 -60.39 6.28
C VAL A 14 -21.01 -60.38 7.40
N ALA A 15 -20.84 -61.22 8.44
CA ALA A 15 -21.75 -61.30 9.59
C ALA A 15 -21.07 -60.91 10.92
N ALA A 16 -20.08 -60.01 10.88
CA ALA A 16 -19.41 -59.45 12.06
C ALA A 16 -19.33 -57.92 12.03
N ALA A 17 -20.29 -57.25 11.36
CA ALA A 17 -20.30 -55.80 11.22
C ALA A 17 -21.45 -55.09 11.97
N ASN A 18 -22.32 -55.80 12.69
CA ASN A 18 -23.45 -55.20 13.41
C ASN A 18 -23.61 -55.78 14.82
N SER A 19 -22.69 -55.42 15.73
CA SER A 19 -22.91 -55.52 17.19
C SER A 19 -21.73 -54.88 17.93
N SER A 20 -21.78 -53.56 18.12
CA SER A 20 -20.95 -52.82 19.09
C SER A 20 -21.51 -51.40 19.28
N HIS A 21 -22.76 -51.29 19.74
CA HIS A 21 -23.22 -50.06 20.36
C HIS A 21 -22.61 -49.98 21.77
N HIS A 22 -21.44 -49.36 21.87
CA HIS A 22 -20.96 -48.79 23.12
C HIS A 22 -20.95 -47.26 22.97
N HIS A 23 -21.90 -46.61 23.64
CA HIS A 23 -21.86 -45.20 23.94
C HIS A 23 -20.61 -44.92 24.78
N HIS A 24 -19.51 -44.53 24.14
CA HIS A 24 -18.44 -43.79 24.79
C HIS A 24 -18.82 -42.32 24.76
N GLN A 25 -19.42 -41.87 25.85
CA GLN A 25 -19.55 -40.46 26.17
C GLN A 25 -18.14 -39.94 26.43
N VAL A 26 -17.56 -39.25 25.46
CA VAL A 26 -16.28 -38.55 25.60
C VAL A 26 -16.50 -37.42 26.60
N ARG A 27 -16.07 -37.59 27.86
CA ARG A 27 -16.00 -36.49 28.82
C ARG A 27 -14.89 -35.53 28.37
N PRO A 28 -15.16 -34.23 28.20
CA PRO A 28 -14.11 -33.24 27.95
C PRO A 28 -13.12 -33.21 29.12
N LEU A 29 -11.83 -33.06 28.81
CA LEU A 29 -10.78 -32.90 29.81
C LEU A 29 -11.03 -31.60 30.62
N PRO A 30 -10.84 -31.60 31.96
CA PRO A 30 -11.14 -30.45 32.84
C PRO A 30 -10.43 -29.14 32.42
N GLU A 31 -9.28 -29.27 31.74
CA GLU A 31 -8.46 -28.16 31.27
C GLU A 31 -9.10 -27.38 30.11
N VAL A 32 -9.94 -28.04 29.30
CA VAL A 32 -10.65 -27.40 28.18
C VAL A 32 -11.82 -26.56 28.68
N GLU A 33 -12.56 -27.04 29.68
CA GLU A 33 -13.67 -26.29 30.29
C GLU A 33 -13.19 -25.06 31.06
N ALA A 34 -12.04 -25.17 31.75
CA ALA A 34 -11.42 -24.03 32.44
C ALA A 34 -10.99 -22.92 31.47
N ASN A 35 -10.45 -23.29 30.29
CA ASN A 35 -10.07 -22.33 29.26
C ASN A 35 -11.29 -21.66 28.61
N VAL A 36 -12.37 -22.40 28.37
CA VAL A 36 -13.63 -21.84 27.86
C VAL A 36 -14.28 -20.89 28.88
N GLY A 37 -14.27 -21.24 30.16
CA GLY A 37 -14.77 -20.37 31.23
C GLY A 37 -13.99 -19.06 31.33
N THR A 38 -12.66 -19.14 31.27
CA THR A 38 -11.77 -17.97 31.30
C THR A 38 -12.01 -17.07 30.09
N LEU A 39 -12.12 -17.65 28.89
CA LEU A 39 -12.41 -16.91 27.66
C LEU A 39 -13.78 -16.24 27.69
N THR A 40 -14.80 -16.94 28.22
CA THR A 40 -16.16 -16.41 28.35
C THR A 40 -16.21 -15.20 29.29
N ASN A 41 -15.48 -15.25 30.40
CA ASN A 41 -15.39 -14.13 31.34
C ASN A 41 -14.64 -12.94 30.73
N ALA A 42 -13.58 -13.18 29.96
CA ALA A 42 -12.86 -12.13 29.24
C ALA A 42 -13.76 -11.42 28.21
N ILE A 43 -14.57 -12.19 27.46
CA ILE A 43 -15.52 -11.63 26.50
C ILE A 43 -16.60 -10.80 27.20
N LYS A 44 -17.14 -11.26 28.34
CA LYS A 44 -18.11 -10.50 29.13
C LYS A 44 -17.51 -9.18 29.66
N GLY A 45 -16.25 -9.18 30.08
CA GLY A 45 -15.55 -7.96 30.50
C GLY A 45 -15.38 -6.94 29.37
N LEU A 46 -15.04 -7.42 28.16
CA LEU A 46 -14.94 -6.57 26.98
C LEU A 46 -16.29 -5.99 26.57
N LEU A 47 -17.37 -6.78 26.62
CA LEU A 47 -18.73 -6.31 26.34
C LEU A 47 -19.17 -5.22 27.34
N GLY A 48 -18.93 -5.40 28.63
CA GLY A 48 -19.26 -4.37 29.63
C GLY A 48 -18.43 -3.09 29.46
N THR A 49 -17.19 -3.21 29.00
CA THR A 49 -16.35 -2.03 28.68
C THR A 49 -16.92 -1.27 27.47
N LEU A 50 -17.36 -1.99 26.43
CA LEU A 50 -18.01 -1.40 25.26
C LEU A 50 -19.34 -0.71 25.61
N GLU A 51 -20.16 -1.32 26.47
CA GLU A 51 -21.41 -0.72 26.94
C GLU A 51 -21.15 0.57 27.74
N ASN A 52 -20.15 0.58 28.62
CA ASN A 52 -19.77 1.78 29.37
C ASN A 52 -19.27 2.90 28.43
N MET A 53 -18.44 2.55 27.44
CA MET A 53 -17.99 3.52 26.44
C MET A 53 -19.15 4.07 25.60
N SER A 54 -20.14 3.25 25.25
CA SER A 54 -21.35 3.70 24.55
C SER A 54 -22.14 4.71 25.39
N GLN A 55 -22.33 4.44 26.70
CA GLN A 55 -23.02 5.36 27.60
C GLN A 55 -22.29 6.69 27.79
N GLN A 56 -20.95 6.67 27.81
CA GLN A 56 -20.16 7.90 27.85
C GLN A 56 -20.32 8.73 26.56
N LEU A 57 -20.40 8.08 25.40
CA LEU A 57 -20.64 8.78 24.13
C LEU A 57 -22.03 9.46 24.09
N ASP A 58 -23.06 8.79 24.62
CA ASP A 58 -24.41 9.36 24.70
C ASP A 58 -24.48 10.57 25.65
N SER A 59 -23.74 10.52 26.77
CA SER A 59 -23.61 11.66 27.69
C SER A 59 -22.97 12.86 27.00
N VAL A 60 -21.85 12.66 26.29
CA VAL A 60 -21.16 13.72 25.56
C VAL A 60 -22.05 14.30 24.44
N SER A 61 -22.81 13.44 23.74
CA SER A 61 -23.75 13.89 22.71
C SER A 61 -24.87 14.77 23.27
N SER A 62 -25.35 14.46 24.47
CA SER A 62 -26.36 15.26 25.18
C SER A 62 -25.80 16.63 25.61
N ASP A 63 -24.57 16.67 26.12
CA ASP A 63 -23.93 17.92 26.55
C ASP A 63 -23.68 18.86 25.37
N VAL A 64 -23.25 18.33 24.21
CA VAL A 64 -23.07 19.12 22.97
C VAL A 64 -24.39 19.72 22.50
N LYS A 65 -25.50 18.97 22.56
CA LYS A 65 -26.83 19.50 22.20
C LYS A 65 -27.31 20.59 23.17
N GLY A 66 -26.93 20.53 24.44
CA GLY A 66 -27.23 21.56 25.44
C GLY A 66 -26.52 22.89 25.18
N VAL A 67 -25.28 22.85 24.67
CA VAL A 67 -24.51 24.05 24.32
C VAL A 67 -25.09 24.77 23.10
N ILE A 68 -25.54 24.02 22.08
CA ILE A 68 -26.08 24.58 20.84
C ILE A 68 -27.40 25.34 21.08
N ASN A 69 -28.27 24.84 21.97
CA ASN A 69 -29.58 25.45 22.23
C ASN A 69 -29.53 26.74 23.08
N ASN A 70 -28.40 27.04 23.72
CA ASN A 70 -28.24 28.26 24.53
C ASN A 70 -27.73 29.48 23.73
N GLY A 71 -27.43 29.32 22.44
CA GLY A 71 -26.93 30.38 21.57
C GLY A 71 -27.98 31.31 20.93
N GLU A 72 -29.27 31.01 21.02
CA GLU A 72 -30.33 31.73 20.26
C GLU A 72 -31.14 32.76 21.06
N LYS A 73 -30.67 33.24 22.22
CA LYS A 73 -31.33 34.35 22.96
C LYS A 73 -30.35 35.43 23.40
N ALA A 74 -29.74 36.13 22.46
CA ALA A 74 -29.24 37.49 22.68
C ALA A 74 -29.01 38.22 21.35
N ASN A 75 -30.06 38.81 20.76
CA ASN A 75 -29.84 40.04 20.00
C ASN A 75 -31.09 40.92 19.96
N SER A 76 -31.11 41.94 20.81
CA SER A 76 -32.01 43.08 20.71
C SER A 76 -31.22 44.36 20.96
N GLY A 77 -31.05 45.18 19.92
CA GLY A 77 -31.06 46.63 20.06
C GLY A 77 -29.77 47.41 19.82
N CYS A 78 -29.90 48.35 18.87
CA CYS A 78 -29.41 49.74 18.90
C CYS A 78 -28.02 50.09 18.31
N GLY A 79 -28.03 50.62 17.08
CA GLY A 79 -27.87 52.07 16.85
C GLY A 79 -26.48 52.73 16.92
N LYS A 80 -26.05 53.22 15.75
CA LYS A 80 -25.41 54.53 15.42
C LYS A 80 -23.87 54.64 15.27
N SER A 81 -23.53 55.15 14.07
CA SER A 81 -22.57 56.23 13.73
C SER A 81 -21.05 55.96 13.61
N ALA A 82 -20.61 55.93 12.35
CA ALA A 82 -19.46 56.60 11.73
C ALA A 82 -18.19 56.92 12.55
N SER A 83 -17.05 56.36 12.11
CA SER A 83 -15.90 57.07 11.49
C SER A 83 -14.58 56.31 11.74
N GLY A 84 -13.75 56.20 10.71
CA GLY A 84 -12.35 55.77 10.83
C GLY A 84 -12.05 54.38 10.28
N GLU A 85 -11.57 54.31 9.04
CA GLU A 85 -10.61 53.27 8.64
C GLU A 85 -9.27 53.55 9.38
N PRO A 86 -8.53 52.51 9.79
CA PRO A 86 -7.79 51.72 8.82
C PRO A 86 -7.94 50.21 8.99
N ALA A 87 -8.03 49.53 7.84
CA ALA A 87 -7.52 48.18 7.58
C ALA A 87 -7.54 47.20 8.75
N LEU A 88 -8.67 46.52 8.95
CA LEU A 88 -8.74 45.31 9.77
C LEU A 88 -8.57 44.10 8.86
N SER A 89 -7.40 43.50 8.99
CA SER A 89 -7.07 42.13 8.62
C SER A 89 -8.28 41.21 8.77
N VAL A 90 -8.66 40.53 7.69
CA VAL A 90 -9.44 39.31 7.81
C VAL A 90 -8.66 38.41 8.75
N ASP A 91 -9.26 38.13 9.90
CA ASP A 91 -8.71 37.28 10.95
C ASP A 91 -8.36 35.91 10.34
N GLU A 92 -7.07 35.67 10.11
CA GLU A 92 -6.53 34.35 9.74
C GLU A 92 -6.49 33.38 10.93
N SER A 93 -6.94 33.81 12.12
CA SER A 93 -7.22 32.96 13.28
C SER A 93 -8.72 32.61 13.20
N GLU A 94 -9.17 31.37 13.08
CA GLU A 94 -8.72 30.15 13.74
C GLU A 94 -8.82 28.97 12.76
N ARG A 95 -7.88 28.85 11.81
CA ARG A 95 -7.72 27.53 11.16
C ARG A 95 -7.29 26.55 12.24
N ASP A 96 -8.18 25.61 12.59
CA ASP A 96 -7.86 24.51 13.49
C ASP A 96 -6.96 23.52 12.76
N ILE A 97 -5.66 23.85 12.70
CA ILE A 97 -4.62 23.05 12.05
C ILE A 97 -4.53 21.66 12.67
N VAL A 98 -4.89 21.51 13.95
CA VAL A 98 -4.89 20.21 14.63
C VAL A 98 -6.00 19.33 14.07
N LEU A 99 -7.22 19.87 13.93
CA LEU A 99 -8.33 19.18 13.29
C LEU A 99 -8.02 18.87 11.83
N GLU A 100 -7.51 19.84 11.08
CA GLU A 100 -7.15 19.68 9.67
C GLU A 100 -6.11 18.57 9.47
N PHE A 101 -5.09 18.50 10.34
CA PHE A 101 -4.10 17.42 10.31
C PHE A 101 -4.71 16.05 10.62
N HIS A 102 -5.62 15.97 11.59
CA HIS A 102 -6.25 14.72 12.00
C HIS A 102 -7.20 14.17 10.92
N ASP A 103 -7.95 15.07 10.27
CA ASP A 103 -8.96 14.73 9.28
C ASP A 103 -8.39 14.62 7.86
N LEU A 104 -7.10 14.92 7.66
CA LEU A 104 -6.47 14.83 6.35
C LEU A 104 -6.56 13.42 5.77
N LYS A 105 -7.31 13.27 4.66
CA LYS A 105 -7.42 12.04 3.87
C LYS A 105 -6.88 12.22 2.46
N GLN A 106 -6.34 11.15 1.90
CA GLN A 106 -5.95 11.07 0.50
C GLN A 106 -7.21 11.07 -0.39
N THR A 107 -7.42 12.17 -1.11
CA THR A 107 -8.52 12.31 -2.08
C THR A 107 -8.06 11.96 -3.49
N THR A 108 -6.88 12.45 -3.89
CA THR A 108 -6.30 12.32 -5.23
C THR A 108 -5.17 11.28 -5.24
N ASN A 109 -3.94 11.68 -5.55
CA ASN A 109 -2.74 10.85 -5.58
C ASN A 109 -1.95 10.95 -4.26
N VAL A 110 -0.98 10.07 -4.06
CA VAL A 110 -0.15 10.04 -2.86
C VAL A 110 0.77 11.25 -2.77
N ALA A 111 1.26 11.79 -3.89
CA ALA A 111 2.17 12.95 -3.86
C ALA A 111 1.48 14.21 -3.30
N GLU A 112 0.30 14.55 -3.80
CA GLU A 112 -0.49 15.69 -3.30
C GLU A 112 -0.89 15.51 -1.83
N TYR A 113 -1.21 14.28 -1.43
CA TYR A 113 -1.50 13.96 -0.03
C TYR A 113 -0.26 14.15 0.86
N GLN A 114 0.92 13.71 0.41
CA GLN A 114 2.19 13.90 1.12
C GLN A 114 2.56 15.36 1.28
N GLU A 115 2.40 16.16 0.23
CA GLU A 115 2.68 17.60 0.26
C GLU A 115 1.84 18.30 1.34
N LYS A 116 0.52 18.08 1.32
CA LYS A 116 -0.40 18.63 2.32
C LYS A 116 -0.11 18.13 3.73
N PHE A 117 0.22 16.85 3.88
CA PHE A 117 0.58 16.27 5.17
C PHE A 117 1.83 16.93 5.75
N GLN A 118 2.85 17.18 4.92
CA GLN A 118 4.07 17.85 5.34
C GLN A 118 3.83 19.32 5.67
N GLU A 119 3.02 20.04 4.88
CA GLU A 119 2.64 21.42 5.15
C GLU A 119 1.98 21.55 6.53
N LEU A 120 0.95 20.73 6.81
CA LEU A 120 0.26 20.73 8.10
C LEU A 120 1.18 20.31 9.25
N ARG A 121 2.04 19.31 9.04
CA ARG A 121 3.06 18.91 10.03
C ARG A 121 3.98 20.07 10.38
N ASP A 122 4.46 20.80 9.37
CA ASP A 122 5.40 21.90 9.56
C ASP A 122 4.72 23.09 10.25
N LEU A 123 3.42 23.34 9.98
CA LEU A 123 2.60 24.30 10.73
C LEU A 123 2.42 23.88 12.20
N LEU A 124 2.13 22.60 12.47
CA LEU A 124 2.03 22.08 13.83
C LEU A 124 3.34 22.28 14.61
N VAL A 125 4.49 22.01 13.98
CA VAL A 125 5.81 22.25 14.59
C VAL A 125 6.03 23.74 14.88
N LYS A 126 5.64 24.64 13.96
CA LYS A 126 5.71 26.10 14.17
C LYS A 126 4.85 26.57 15.34
N MET A 127 3.71 25.92 15.56
CA MET A 127 2.80 26.17 16.69
C MET A 127 3.23 25.46 17.99
N ASN A 128 4.45 24.90 18.04
CA ASN A 128 5.01 24.15 19.17
C ASN A 128 4.32 22.81 19.49
N TYR A 129 3.54 22.24 18.58
CA TYR A 129 3.08 20.87 18.68
C TYR A 129 4.19 19.91 18.24
N ARG A 130 4.79 19.20 19.22
CA ARG A 130 5.79 18.17 18.95
C ARG A 130 5.14 16.79 19.00
N LEU A 131 5.00 16.19 17.82
CA LEU A 131 4.42 14.87 17.66
C LEU A 131 5.51 13.80 17.50
N PRO A 132 5.43 12.66 18.21
CA PRO A 132 6.34 11.54 18.01
C PRO A 132 6.23 10.96 16.59
N GLU A 133 7.32 10.43 16.04
CA GLU A 133 7.35 9.88 14.68
C GLU A 133 6.35 8.73 14.49
N GLY A 134 6.19 7.85 15.48
CA GLY A 134 5.18 6.78 15.43
C GLY A 134 3.74 7.29 15.31
N TYR A 135 3.43 8.46 15.90
CA TYR A 135 2.14 9.12 15.73
C TYR A 135 2.00 9.65 14.30
N LEU A 136 3.02 10.33 13.78
CA LEU A 136 3.04 10.85 12.40
C LEU A 136 2.85 9.72 11.37
N ILE A 137 3.54 8.59 11.54
CA ILE A 137 3.37 7.40 10.70
C ILE A 137 1.93 6.90 10.79
N SER A 138 1.39 6.75 11.99
CA SER A 138 0.03 6.24 12.19
C SER A 138 -1.03 7.14 11.55
N SER A 139 -0.89 8.47 11.72
CA SER A 139 -1.78 9.46 11.13
C SER A 139 -1.67 9.48 9.60
N PHE A 140 -0.45 9.45 9.06
CA PHE A 140 -0.23 9.36 7.61
C PHE A 140 -0.88 8.11 7.02
N LEU A 141 -0.61 6.93 7.59
CA LEU A 141 -1.20 5.68 7.12
C LEU A 141 -2.73 5.67 7.28
N GLY A 142 -3.27 6.29 8.33
CA GLY A 142 -4.70 6.41 8.58
C GLY A 142 -5.44 7.38 7.63
N GLY A 143 -4.71 8.24 6.92
CA GLY A 143 -5.26 9.10 5.89
C GLY A 143 -5.15 8.56 4.47
N LEU A 144 -4.27 7.58 4.22
CA LEU A 144 -4.15 6.93 2.91
C LEU A 144 -5.42 6.15 2.53
N LYS A 145 -5.62 5.98 1.21
CA LYS A 145 -6.66 5.09 0.67
C LYS A 145 -6.52 3.67 1.23
N PRO A 146 -7.63 2.98 1.56
CA PRO A 146 -7.59 1.67 2.22
C PRO A 146 -6.72 0.64 1.51
N GLU A 147 -6.75 0.63 0.18
CA GLU A 147 -6.02 -0.34 -0.64
C GLU A 147 -4.50 -0.15 -0.49
N ILE A 148 -4.04 1.10 -0.45
CA ILE A 148 -2.64 1.47 -0.25
C ILE A 148 -2.22 1.19 1.20
N ASN A 149 -3.06 1.62 2.15
CA ASN A 149 -2.80 1.52 3.58
C ASN A 149 -2.56 0.07 4.05
N VAL A 150 -3.42 -0.88 3.65
CA VAL A 150 -3.31 -2.29 4.06
C VAL A 150 -1.98 -2.90 3.62
N SER A 151 -1.55 -2.61 2.39
CA SER A 151 -0.30 -3.15 1.83
C SER A 151 0.93 -2.62 2.58
N ILE A 152 0.95 -1.32 2.91
CA ILE A 152 2.07 -0.68 3.61
C ILE A 152 2.17 -1.15 5.06
N ARG A 153 1.04 -1.32 5.76
CA ARG A 153 1.04 -1.81 7.16
C ARG A 153 1.71 -3.17 7.30
N GLY A 154 1.55 -4.06 6.31
CA GLY A 154 2.23 -5.34 6.28
C GLY A 154 3.76 -5.23 6.20
N ARG A 155 4.27 -4.13 5.61
CA ARG A 155 5.70 -3.86 5.43
C ARG A 155 6.37 -3.13 6.60
N LYS A 156 5.58 -2.70 7.60
CA LYS A 156 6.04 -2.10 8.86
C LYS A 156 7.04 -0.94 8.67
N PRO A 157 6.59 0.23 8.18
CA PRO A 157 7.46 1.39 8.09
C PRO A 157 7.94 1.84 9.48
N GLU A 158 9.25 2.02 9.63
CA GLU A 158 9.89 2.47 10.89
C GLU A 158 10.07 3.99 10.96
N THR A 159 10.06 4.66 9.80
CA THR A 159 10.21 6.13 9.70
C THR A 159 9.12 6.73 8.82
N LEU A 160 8.83 8.02 9.01
CA LEU A 160 7.84 8.72 8.19
C LEU A 160 8.26 8.77 6.72
N CYS A 161 9.55 8.97 6.45
CA CYS A 161 10.11 8.93 5.10
C CYS A 161 9.93 7.54 4.45
N HIS A 162 10.18 6.46 5.21
CA HIS A 162 9.93 5.11 4.72
C HIS A 162 8.44 4.89 4.40
N ALA A 163 7.52 5.37 5.25
CA ALA A 163 6.09 5.31 4.98
C ALA A 163 5.70 6.09 3.71
N PHE A 164 6.27 7.28 3.49
CA PHE A 164 6.06 8.08 2.28
C PHE A 164 6.50 7.32 1.02
N ASN A 165 7.71 6.77 1.04
CA ASN A 165 8.24 6.02 -0.10
C ASN A 165 7.36 4.81 -0.41
N LEU A 166 7.00 4.02 0.62
CA LEU A 166 6.12 2.86 0.44
C LEU A 166 4.74 3.23 -0.13
N ALA A 167 4.18 4.38 0.27
CA ALA A 167 2.91 4.85 -0.27
C ALA A 167 2.97 5.21 -1.74
N ARG A 168 4.02 5.95 -2.15
CA ARG A 168 4.25 6.29 -3.56
C ARG A 168 4.42 5.04 -4.38
N ILE A 169 5.27 4.13 -3.89
CA ILE A 169 5.53 2.83 -4.49
C ILE A 169 4.23 2.03 -4.71
N GLU A 170 3.37 1.96 -3.69
CA GLU A 170 2.15 1.15 -3.76
C GLU A 170 1.12 1.74 -4.73
N GLU A 171 0.96 3.07 -4.75
CA GLU A 171 0.10 3.74 -5.74
C GLU A 171 0.54 3.44 -7.17
N ILE A 172 1.84 3.45 -7.43
CA ILE A 172 2.41 3.12 -8.75
C ILE A 172 2.09 1.67 -9.12
N ALA A 173 2.28 0.73 -8.20
CA ALA A 173 1.97 -0.67 -8.44
C ALA A 173 0.48 -0.86 -8.79
N MET A 174 -0.40 -0.14 -8.10
CA MET A 174 -1.84 -0.17 -8.37
C MET A 174 -2.22 0.48 -9.71
N GLU A 175 -1.61 1.60 -10.08
CA GLU A 175 -1.81 2.22 -11.40
C GLU A 175 -1.40 1.29 -12.53
N VAL A 176 -0.24 0.64 -12.40
CA VAL A 176 0.25 -0.36 -13.36
C VAL A 176 -0.73 -1.54 -13.49
N MET A 177 -1.28 -2.03 -12.37
CA MET A 177 -2.28 -3.10 -12.40
C MET A 177 -3.60 -2.65 -13.07
N LYS A 178 -4.02 -1.39 -12.88
CA LYS A 178 -5.20 -0.83 -13.56
C LYS A 178 -4.97 -0.68 -15.06
N ASP A 179 -3.79 -0.20 -15.47
CA ASP A 179 -3.43 -0.10 -16.89
C ASP A 179 -3.36 -1.49 -17.56
N LYS A 180 -2.96 -2.52 -16.81
CA LYS A 180 -3.00 -3.93 -17.27
C LYS A 180 -4.42 -4.41 -17.53
N LEU A 181 -5.41 -3.96 -16.74
CA LEU A 181 -6.83 -4.25 -16.96
C LEU A 181 -7.37 -3.46 -18.16
N ILE A 182 -7.02 -2.19 -18.30
CA ILE A 182 -7.48 -1.33 -19.41
C ILE A 182 -6.87 -1.79 -20.75
N MET A 183 -5.59 -2.16 -20.80
CA MET A 183 -4.93 -2.67 -22.02
C MET A 183 -5.40 -4.07 -22.43
N SER A 184 -6.04 -4.83 -21.52
CA SER A 184 -6.72 -6.08 -21.87
C SER A 184 -8.07 -5.87 -22.57
N SER A 185 -8.63 -4.66 -22.48
CA SER A 185 -9.87 -4.23 -23.13
C SER A 185 -9.56 -3.07 -24.09
N GLY A 186 -9.21 -3.40 -25.34
CA GLY A 186 -8.67 -2.47 -26.35
C GLY A 186 -9.16 -1.02 -26.29
N GLY A 187 -8.21 -0.09 -26.08
CA GLY A 187 -8.46 1.35 -26.04
C GLY A 187 -7.39 2.16 -26.79
N ASN A 188 -7.78 2.66 -27.96
CA ASN A 188 -7.24 3.75 -28.80
C ASN A 188 -5.75 4.15 -28.68
N GLU A 189 -4.94 3.56 -29.56
CA GLU A 189 -3.53 3.92 -29.86
C GLU A 189 -3.33 5.28 -30.58
N GLN A 190 -4.36 6.12 -30.71
CA GLN A 190 -4.38 7.21 -31.71
C GLN A 190 -3.79 8.57 -31.29
N ASN A 191 -3.39 8.78 -30.03
CA ASN A 191 -2.90 10.09 -29.55
C ASN A 191 -1.41 10.14 -29.18
N LEU A 192 -0.63 9.13 -29.55
CA LEU A 192 0.77 8.99 -29.14
C LEU A 192 1.64 8.95 -30.41
N PRO A 193 2.56 9.92 -30.64
CA PRO A 193 3.31 10.03 -31.89
C PRO A 193 4.09 8.73 -32.20
N PRO A 194 3.91 8.11 -33.39
CA PRO A 194 4.37 6.75 -33.68
C PRO A 194 5.90 6.51 -33.72
N SER A 195 6.76 7.46 -33.35
CA SER A 195 8.16 7.46 -33.79
C SER A 195 9.22 7.45 -32.68
N ARG A 196 8.88 7.26 -31.40
CA ARG A 196 9.89 7.40 -30.31
C ARG A 196 9.77 6.46 -29.10
N TYR A 197 9.04 5.35 -29.19
CA TYR A 197 8.92 4.40 -28.07
C TYR A 197 10.08 3.41 -28.04
N PRO A 198 10.78 3.23 -26.91
CA PRO A 198 11.74 2.15 -26.74
C PRO A 198 11.09 0.80 -27.06
N GLN A 199 11.74 0.05 -27.95
CA GLN A 199 11.29 -1.27 -28.38
C GLN A 199 12.18 -2.32 -27.72
N LEU A 200 11.75 -2.87 -26.58
CA LEU A 200 12.54 -3.84 -25.83
C LEU A 200 12.26 -5.26 -26.32
N LYS A 201 13.33 -6.03 -26.52
CA LYS A 201 13.29 -7.47 -26.82
C LYS A 201 14.04 -8.24 -25.73
N LEU A 202 13.32 -8.69 -24.71
CA LEU A 202 13.87 -9.33 -23.52
C LEU A 202 13.81 -10.86 -23.65
N TRP A 203 14.74 -11.44 -24.41
CA TRP A 203 14.82 -12.90 -24.56
C TRP A 203 15.46 -13.53 -23.33
N PRO A 204 15.02 -14.74 -22.92
CA PRO A 204 15.70 -15.49 -21.86
C PRO A 204 17.19 -15.71 -22.16
N ASP A 205 17.55 -15.96 -23.42
CA ASP A 205 18.93 -16.26 -23.86
C ASP A 205 19.66 -15.05 -24.44
N HIS A 206 19.34 -13.84 -23.96
CA HIS A 206 20.02 -12.62 -24.42
C HIS A 206 21.54 -12.69 -24.12
N PRO A 207 22.42 -12.34 -25.08
CA PRO A 207 23.87 -12.52 -24.93
C PRO A 207 24.50 -11.60 -23.87
N LEU A 208 23.89 -10.44 -23.63
CA LEU A 208 24.34 -9.47 -22.64
C LEU A 208 23.41 -9.45 -21.42
N LYS A 209 23.45 -10.54 -20.64
CA LYS A 209 22.77 -10.66 -19.36
C LYS A 209 23.76 -11.06 -18.27
N PHE A 210 23.57 -10.58 -17.06
CA PHE A 210 24.45 -10.89 -15.93
C PHE A 210 23.73 -10.77 -14.59
N GLY A 211 24.31 -11.38 -13.55
CA GLY A 211 23.85 -11.24 -12.16
C GLY A 211 24.53 -10.07 -11.46
N ALA A 212 23.76 -9.37 -10.63
CA ALA A 212 24.24 -8.29 -9.75
C ALA A 212 23.52 -8.40 -8.40
N SER A 213 23.73 -7.45 -7.49
CA SER A 213 23.02 -7.42 -6.20
C SER A 213 22.57 -6.02 -5.80
N VAL A 214 21.52 -5.98 -4.99
CA VAL A 214 21.03 -4.78 -4.29
C VAL A 214 21.02 -5.13 -2.81
N GLY A 215 21.99 -4.61 -2.06
CA GLY A 215 22.33 -5.19 -0.75
C GLY A 215 22.67 -6.68 -0.90
N GLU A 216 22.01 -7.52 -0.11
CA GLU A 216 22.16 -8.98 -0.16
C GLU A 216 21.28 -9.66 -1.22
N LYS A 217 20.35 -8.92 -1.85
CA LYS A 217 19.38 -9.49 -2.79
C LYS A 217 20.02 -9.66 -4.17
N PRO A 218 20.13 -10.90 -4.70
CA PRO A 218 20.59 -11.11 -6.07
C PRO A 218 19.54 -10.63 -7.08
N ILE A 219 20.01 -10.00 -8.16
CA ILE A 219 19.19 -9.44 -9.23
C ILE A 219 19.74 -9.84 -10.60
N ARG A 220 18.88 -9.85 -11.62
CA ARG A 220 19.22 -10.18 -13.02
C ARG A 220 19.14 -8.93 -13.87
N VAL A 221 20.26 -8.62 -14.52
CA VAL A 221 20.44 -7.43 -15.34
C VAL A 221 20.59 -7.84 -16.80
N ILE A 222 19.95 -7.10 -17.70
CA ILE A 222 20.11 -7.23 -19.15
C ILE A 222 20.55 -5.90 -19.74
N VAL A 223 21.53 -5.90 -20.63
CA VAL A 223 21.95 -4.70 -21.38
C VAL A 223 21.24 -4.67 -22.72
N PHE A 224 20.56 -3.57 -23.01
CA PHE A 224 19.81 -3.36 -24.24
C PHE A 224 20.19 -2.04 -24.91
N THR A 225 20.94 -2.13 -26.01
CA THR A 225 21.45 -0.97 -26.76
C THR A 225 20.38 -0.19 -27.54
N GLY A 226 19.17 -0.76 -27.69
CA GLY A 226 18.07 -0.17 -28.49
C GLY A 226 17.18 0.81 -27.74
N SER A 227 17.58 1.27 -26.55
CA SER A 227 16.86 2.24 -25.73
C SER A 227 17.81 3.33 -25.26
N ILE A 228 17.33 4.56 -25.13
CA ILE A 228 18.06 5.65 -24.45
C ILE A 228 17.74 5.73 -22.95
N TYR A 229 16.83 4.88 -22.49
CA TYR A 229 16.42 4.78 -21.09
C TYR A 229 16.81 3.42 -20.51
N SER A 230 17.29 3.44 -19.28
CA SER A 230 17.43 2.26 -18.42
C SER A 230 16.18 2.09 -17.57
N PHE A 231 15.80 0.84 -17.28
CA PHE A 231 14.58 0.48 -16.58
C PHE A 231 14.84 -0.40 -15.35
N LEU A 232 14.02 -0.23 -14.33
CA LEU A 232 13.98 -0.98 -13.09
C LEU A 232 12.59 -1.62 -12.96
N ASP A 233 12.53 -2.92 -12.65
CA ASP A 233 11.26 -3.59 -12.39
C ASP A 233 10.59 -3.01 -11.15
N THR A 234 9.28 -2.77 -11.24
CA THR A 234 8.46 -2.24 -10.14
C THR A 234 8.64 -3.07 -8.85
N SER A 235 8.72 -4.40 -8.94
CA SER A 235 8.87 -5.27 -7.77
C SER A 235 10.21 -5.13 -7.09
N LEU A 236 11.28 -4.92 -7.87
CA LEU A 236 12.60 -4.63 -7.31
C LEU A 236 12.61 -3.25 -6.66
N ALA A 237 12.07 -2.22 -7.33
CA ALA A 237 11.93 -0.88 -6.79
C ALA A 237 11.19 -0.87 -5.45
N ILE A 238 10.09 -1.63 -5.37
CA ILE A 238 9.33 -1.88 -4.13
C ILE A 238 10.24 -2.43 -3.04
N SER A 239 10.89 -3.57 -3.32
CA SER A 239 11.63 -4.31 -2.30
C SER A 239 12.92 -3.63 -1.84
N ALA A 240 13.48 -2.75 -2.68
CA ALA A 240 14.69 -1.99 -2.39
C ALA A 240 14.42 -0.69 -1.63
N GLY A 241 13.14 -0.30 -1.44
CA GLY A 241 12.78 0.92 -0.74
C GLY A 241 13.23 2.20 -1.48
N CYS A 242 13.20 2.17 -2.81
CA CYS A 242 13.69 3.26 -3.65
C CYS A 242 12.98 4.59 -3.37
N GLU A 243 13.74 5.68 -3.42
CA GLU A 243 13.17 7.01 -3.60
C GLU A 243 12.62 7.13 -5.03
N ILE A 244 11.43 7.70 -5.18
CA ILE A 244 10.73 7.77 -6.46
C ILE A 244 10.37 9.20 -6.81
N GLU A 245 10.77 9.61 -8.01
CA GLU A 245 10.42 10.88 -8.63
C GLU A 245 9.46 10.65 -9.81
N GLU A 246 8.57 11.61 -10.03
CA GLU A 246 7.75 11.66 -11.26
C GLU A 246 8.61 12.09 -12.45
N ALA A 247 8.30 11.55 -13.63
CA ALA A 247 8.99 11.84 -14.87
C ALA A 247 8.00 11.89 -16.04
N GLU A 248 8.39 12.54 -17.13
CA GLU A 248 7.56 12.58 -18.34
C GLU A 248 7.14 11.16 -18.75
N PRO A 249 5.84 10.87 -18.90
CA PRO A 249 5.35 9.54 -19.24
C PRO A 249 5.90 9.06 -20.58
N ILE A 250 6.45 7.85 -20.60
CA ILE A 250 6.87 7.18 -21.83
C ILE A 250 6.18 5.84 -22.00
N LEU A 251 5.76 5.53 -23.22
CA LEU A 251 5.26 4.21 -23.59
C LEU A 251 6.43 3.34 -24.05
N VAL A 252 6.52 2.12 -23.52
CA VAL A 252 7.55 1.13 -23.87
C VAL A 252 6.88 -0.09 -24.47
N ASN A 253 7.42 -0.59 -25.57
CA ASN A 253 6.89 -1.77 -26.25
C ASN A 253 7.80 -2.99 -26.00
N PHE A 254 7.28 -4.02 -25.35
CA PHE A 254 7.99 -5.27 -25.08
C PHE A 254 7.63 -6.29 -26.17
N LEU A 255 8.31 -6.18 -27.31
CA LEU A 255 7.94 -6.84 -28.57
C LEU A 255 7.79 -8.36 -28.45
N ASN A 256 8.74 -9.04 -27.80
CA ASN A 256 8.73 -10.50 -27.69
C ASN A 256 7.82 -11.01 -26.56
N LEU A 257 7.32 -10.12 -25.70
CA LEU A 257 6.38 -10.43 -24.62
C LEU A 257 4.94 -10.01 -24.98
N GLY A 258 4.75 -9.30 -26.10
CA GLY A 258 3.44 -8.96 -26.65
C GLY A 258 2.67 -7.93 -25.83
N TYR A 259 3.34 -7.08 -25.04
CA TYR A 259 2.67 -6.05 -24.25
C TYR A 259 3.39 -4.69 -24.34
N LYS A 260 2.64 -3.65 -24.01
CA LYS A 260 3.16 -2.29 -23.82
C LYS A 260 2.97 -1.89 -22.37
N ALA A 261 3.84 -1.05 -21.85
CA ALA A 261 3.71 -0.49 -20.51
C ALA A 261 4.12 0.99 -20.50
N VAL A 262 3.48 1.78 -19.64
CA VAL A 262 3.81 3.18 -19.44
C VAL A 262 4.75 3.28 -18.24
N SER A 263 5.85 4.01 -18.42
CA SER A 263 6.73 4.42 -17.33
C SER A 263 6.49 5.89 -17.04
N ARG A 264 6.01 6.23 -15.84
CA ARG A 264 5.78 7.61 -15.37
C ARG A 264 6.72 8.06 -14.26
N PHE A 265 7.53 7.14 -13.76
CA PHE A 265 8.35 7.36 -12.57
C PHE A 265 9.78 6.90 -12.81
N LYS A 266 10.70 7.45 -12.02
CA LYS A 266 12.11 7.07 -12.01
C LYS A 266 12.62 6.95 -10.58
N CYS A 267 13.58 6.07 -10.39
CA CYS A 267 14.43 6.02 -9.21
C CYS A 267 15.74 6.74 -9.56
N PRO A 268 15.94 7.98 -9.07
CA PRO A 268 17.23 8.65 -9.21
C PRO A 268 18.28 7.89 -8.38
N ARG A 269 19.52 7.85 -8.88
CA ARG A 269 20.69 7.36 -8.17
C ARG A 269 20.51 5.98 -7.53
N PHE A 270 19.86 5.05 -8.24
CA PHE A 270 19.70 3.68 -7.77
C PHE A 270 21.06 3.02 -7.57
N ARG A 271 21.31 2.50 -6.37
CA ARG A 271 22.58 1.85 -5.99
C ARG A 271 22.46 0.34 -6.11
N TRP A 272 23.44 -0.25 -6.78
CA TRP A 272 23.51 -1.69 -7.02
C TRP A 272 24.97 -2.11 -7.17
N THR A 273 25.28 -3.38 -6.95
CA THR A 273 26.65 -3.89 -6.92
C THR A 273 26.85 -4.95 -8.01
N TYR A 274 27.92 -4.82 -8.78
CA TYR A 274 28.33 -5.80 -9.77
C TYR A 274 29.80 -6.16 -9.54
N LYS A 275 30.09 -7.46 -9.39
CA LYS A 275 31.46 -7.97 -9.11
C LYS A 275 32.17 -7.29 -7.91
N GLY A 276 31.40 -6.87 -6.91
CA GLY A 276 31.92 -6.21 -5.71
C GLY A 276 32.12 -4.69 -5.86
N GLU A 277 31.84 -4.12 -7.03
CA GLU A 277 31.89 -2.67 -7.27
C GLU A 277 30.49 -2.07 -7.21
N GLU A 278 30.34 -1.01 -6.42
CA GLU A 278 29.09 -0.25 -6.37
C GLU A 278 28.94 0.61 -7.63
N SER A 279 27.75 0.54 -8.23
CA SER A 279 27.31 1.36 -9.34
C SER A 279 26.10 2.18 -8.92
N VAL A 280 26.03 3.40 -9.46
CA VAL A 280 24.91 4.32 -9.27
C VAL A 280 24.33 4.65 -10.63
N THR A 281 23.02 4.48 -10.81
CA THR A 281 22.37 4.69 -12.11
C THR A 281 20.95 5.23 -11.94
N ASP A 282 20.54 6.16 -12.79
CA ASP A 282 19.15 6.61 -12.84
C ASP A 282 18.34 5.60 -13.65
N LEU A 283 17.27 5.06 -13.06
CA LEU A 283 16.45 4.02 -13.68
C LEU A 283 14.99 4.43 -13.73
N ARG A 284 14.36 4.26 -14.89
CA ARG A 284 12.91 4.42 -15.03
C ARG A 284 12.16 3.21 -14.49
N ILE A 285 11.07 3.41 -13.78
CA ILE A 285 10.29 2.32 -13.19
C ILE A 285 9.27 1.82 -14.23
N ILE A 286 9.20 0.50 -14.41
CA ILE A 286 8.24 -0.16 -15.32
C ILE A 286 7.99 -1.62 -14.91
N GLU A 287 6.82 -2.17 -15.23
CA GLU A 287 6.54 -3.61 -15.03
C GLU A 287 7.29 -4.44 -16.09
N ILE A 288 8.37 -5.09 -15.68
CA ILE A 288 9.15 -6.00 -16.51
C ILE A 288 8.60 -7.41 -16.30
N LYS A 289 7.75 -7.88 -17.21
CA LYS A 289 7.14 -9.22 -17.16
C LYS A 289 8.09 -10.30 -17.68
N ALA A 290 9.35 -10.22 -17.28
CA ALA A 290 10.40 -11.13 -17.67
C ALA A 290 11.22 -11.54 -16.44
N ALA A 291 12.14 -12.48 -16.62
CA ALA A 291 13.07 -12.91 -15.59
C ALA A 291 14.21 -11.90 -15.35
N TYR A 292 13.95 -10.60 -15.48
CA TYR A 292 14.93 -9.53 -15.35
C TYR A 292 14.41 -8.46 -14.40
N ASP A 293 15.31 -7.95 -13.58
CA ASP A 293 15.01 -6.92 -12.59
C ASP A 293 15.47 -5.53 -13.06
N ILE A 294 16.50 -5.47 -13.91
CA ILE A 294 17.03 -4.22 -14.50
C ILE A 294 17.30 -4.41 -15.99
N VAL A 295 16.87 -3.44 -16.81
CA VAL A 295 17.26 -3.28 -18.22
C VAL A 295 18.15 -2.05 -18.33
N LEU A 296 19.45 -2.23 -18.58
CA LEU A 296 20.37 -1.11 -18.77
C LEU A 296 20.44 -0.71 -20.24
N SER A 297 20.40 0.60 -20.51
CA SER A 297 20.87 1.10 -21.78
C SER A 297 22.40 1.01 -21.86
N SER A 298 22.92 1.01 -23.09
CA SER A 298 24.35 0.90 -23.38
C SER A 298 25.17 2.13 -22.99
N ASP A 299 24.52 3.24 -22.65
CA ASP A 299 25.18 4.43 -22.11
C ASP A 299 25.85 4.16 -20.76
N TRP A 300 25.28 3.26 -19.94
CA TRP A 300 25.89 2.82 -18.68
C TRP A 300 27.32 2.27 -18.87
N LEU A 301 27.57 1.50 -19.94
CA LEU A 301 28.90 0.95 -20.23
C LEU A 301 29.97 2.04 -20.43
N LYS A 302 29.57 3.27 -20.81
CA LYS A 302 30.51 4.37 -21.07
C LYS A 302 30.93 5.10 -19.79
N ASN A 303 30.13 5.01 -18.73
CA ASN A 303 30.35 5.72 -17.46
C ASN A 303 31.07 4.85 -16.40
N GLY A 304 31.35 3.57 -16.70
CA GLY A 304 32.04 2.63 -15.80
C GLY A 304 33.57 2.60 -15.95
N LYS A 305 34.22 3.76 -16.09
CA LYS A 305 35.69 3.89 -16.05
C LYS A 305 36.12 4.71 -14.84
#